data_AF-A0A7J5A315-F1
#
_entry.id   AF-A0A7J5A315-F1
#
_cell.length_a   1.000
_cell.length_b   1.000
_cell.length_c   1.000
_cell.angle_alpha   90.00
_cell.angle_beta   90.00
_cell.angle_gamma   90.00
#
_symmetry.space_group_name_H-M   'P 1'
#
loop_
_entity.id
_entity.type
_entity.pdbx_description
1 polymer ?
#
loop_
_entity_poly.entity_id
_entity_poly.type
_entity_poly.pdbx_seq_one_letter_code
_entity_poly.pdbx_strand_id
1 'polypeptide(L)'
;MEPVDVAFAVVGLGALLAGILPRVLERRPLSMPIAFLGLGMLVFLLPIGLPDPDPLAHPEIATHLTEIGVLVALMGAGLKIDRPLSWARWSSTWRLLAIAMPLCIVAVAVLGWWWAGLVPAAALLLGAALAPTDPVLAADVQVGEPTDVEDSEDEVRFALTSEAGLNDGLAFPFVYAAIAIATTSLAPGDWLGHWLGVDV
;
A
#
# COMPACT_ATOMS: atom_id res chain seq x y z
N MET A 1 -0.67 -13.27 -34.74
CA MET A 1 -1.18 -13.71 -33.44
C MET A 1 -2.32 -12.77 -33.09
N GLU A 2 -3.46 -13.29 -32.68
CA GLU A 2 -4.56 -12.43 -32.24
C GLU A 2 -4.09 -11.64 -31.01
N PRO A 3 -4.55 -10.39 -30.80
CA PRO A 3 -4.19 -9.58 -29.62
C PRO A 3 -4.46 -10.34 -28.30
N VAL A 4 -5.46 -11.20 -28.31
CA VAL A 4 -5.86 -12.06 -27.20
C VAL A 4 -4.81 -13.15 -26.91
N ASP A 5 -4.21 -13.76 -27.94
CA ASP A 5 -3.17 -14.76 -27.76
C ASP A 5 -1.91 -14.15 -27.13
N VAL A 6 -1.57 -12.93 -27.54
CA VAL A 6 -0.45 -12.17 -26.97
C VAL A 6 -0.73 -11.80 -25.52
N ALA A 7 -1.95 -11.35 -25.21
CA ALA A 7 -2.35 -11.06 -23.83
C ALA A 7 -2.26 -12.31 -22.93
N PHE A 8 -2.78 -13.46 -23.37
CA PHE A 8 -2.66 -14.70 -22.61
C PHE A 8 -1.22 -15.19 -22.48
N ALA A 9 -0.38 -15.01 -23.51
CA ALA A 9 1.04 -15.34 -23.43
C ALA A 9 1.77 -14.45 -22.40
N VAL A 10 1.48 -13.15 -22.37
CA VAL A 10 2.05 -12.20 -21.39
C VAL A 10 1.59 -12.54 -19.97
N VAL A 11 0.28 -12.78 -19.76
CA VAL A 11 -0.27 -13.17 -18.46
C VAL A 11 0.31 -14.50 -18.00
N GLY A 12 0.39 -15.50 -18.89
CA GLY A 12 0.95 -16.81 -18.59
C GLY A 12 2.44 -16.77 -18.27
N LEU A 13 3.21 -15.99 -19.01
CA LEU A 13 4.63 -15.74 -18.71
C LEU A 13 4.78 -15.00 -17.38
N GLY A 14 3.94 -14.01 -17.11
CA GLY A 14 3.89 -13.30 -15.83
C GLY A 14 3.62 -14.24 -14.66
N ALA A 15 2.63 -15.12 -14.78
CA ALA A 15 2.30 -16.12 -13.76
C ALA A 15 3.44 -17.14 -13.54
N LEU A 16 4.07 -17.59 -14.63
CA LEU A 16 5.23 -18.49 -14.57
C LEU A 16 6.41 -17.82 -13.85
N LEU A 17 6.71 -16.57 -14.21
CA LEU A 17 7.75 -15.78 -13.57
C LEU A 17 7.42 -15.53 -12.10
N ALA A 18 6.19 -15.19 -11.75
CA ALA A 18 5.75 -15.02 -10.36
C ALA A 18 5.93 -16.29 -9.52
N GLY A 19 5.81 -17.49 -10.11
CA GLY A 19 6.04 -18.76 -9.40
C GLY A 19 7.51 -19.18 -9.28
N ILE A 20 8.36 -18.79 -10.23
CA ILE A 20 9.78 -19.19 -10.28
C ILE A 20 10.69 -18.14 -9.60
N LEU A 21 10.40 -16.86 -9.81
CA LEU A 21 11.24 -15.74 -9.43
C LEU A 21 11.49 -15.67 -7.91
N PRO A 22 10.50 -15.87 -7.02
CA PRO A 22 10.74 -15.90 -5.57
C PRO A 22 11.74 -16.99 -5.18
N ARG A 23 11.58 -18.22 -5.70
CA ARG A 23 12.49 -19.35 -5.43
C ARG A 23 13.92 -19.11 -5.89
N VAL A 24 14.11 -18.36 -6.97
CA VAL A 24 15.45 -18.01 -7.49
C VAL A 24 16.08 -16.90 -6.65
N LEU A 25 15.26 -15.99 -6.10
CA LEU A 25 15.70 -14.83 -5.32
C LEU A 25 15.85 -15.12 -3.82
N GLU A 26 15.29 -16.21 -3.30
CA GLU A 26 15.39 -16.61 -1.87
C GLU A 26 16.84 -16.63 -1.34
N ARG A 27 17.84 -16.82 -2.20
CA ARG A 27 19.28 -16.84 -1.84
C ARG A 27 20.01 -15.53 -2.10
N ARG A 28 19.32 -14.48 -2.51
CA ARG A 28 19.87 -13.16 -2.85
C ARG A 28 19.33 -12.10 -1.88
N PRO A 29 20.10 -11.04 -1.57
CA PRO A 29 19.66 -9.96 -0.68
C PRO A 29 18.72 -8.96 -1.40
N LEU A 30 17.82 -9.44 -2.26
CA LEU A 30 16.90 -8.61 -3.03
C LEU A 30 15.48 -8.79 -2.50
N SER A 31 14.79 -7.68 -2.21
CA SER A 31 13.37 -7.74 -1.83
C SER A 31 12.50 -8.09 -3.04
N MET A 32 11.40 -8.79 -2.80
CA MET A 32 10.49 -9.21 -3.88
C MET A 32 9.95 -8.02 -4.69
N PRO A 33 9.55 -6.87 -4.10
CA PRO A 33 9.05 -5.74 -4.88
C PRO A 33 10.09 -5.13 -5.81
N ILE A 34 11.35 -5.02 -5.38
CA ILE A 34 12.44 -4.52 -6.25
C ILE A 34 12.62 -5.46 -7.45
N ALA A 35 12.53 -6.77 -7.22
CA ALA A 35 12.65 -7.74 -8.29
C ALA A 35 11.47 -7.69 -9.27
N PHE A 36 10.24 -7.62 -8.79
CA PHE A 36 9.05 -7.49 -9.65
C PHE A 36 9.04 -6.17 -10.41
N LEU A 37 9.39 -5.05 -9.77
CA LEU A 37 9.53 -3.75 -10.43
C LEU A 37 10.60 -3.79 -11.52
N GLY A 38 11.78 -4.33 -11.20
CA GLY A 38 12.88 -4.47 -12.15
C GLY A 38 12.54 -5.38 -13.33
N LEU A 39 11.82 -6.48 -13.08
CA LEU A 39 11.32 -7.36 -14.14
C LEU A 39 10.31 -6.64 -15.03
N GLY A 40 9.35 -5.93 -14.44
CA GLY A 40 8.37 -5.13 -15.19
C GLY A 40 9.07 -4.09 -16.07
N MET A 41 10.00 -3.32 -15.50
CA MET A 41 10.82 -2.37 -16.25
C MET A 41 11.56 -3.04 -17.41
N LEU A 42 12.18 -4.20 -17.19
CA LEU A 42 12.90 -4.93 -18.23
C LEU A 42 11.96 -5.37 -19.35
N VAL A 43 10.80 -5.93 -19.02
CA VAL A 43 9.79 -6.36 -20.01
C VAL A 43 9.32 -5.19 -20.86
N PHE A 44 9.03 -4.04 -20.26
CA PHE A 44 8.59 -2.84 -21.00
C PHE A 44 9.71 -2.13 -21.77
N LEU A 45 10.99 -2.41 -21.46
CA LEU A 45 12.14 -1.93 -22.25
C LEU A 45 12.40 -2.78 -23.51
N LEU A 46 11.89 -4.02 -23.58
CA LEU A 46 12.07 -4.84 -24.78
C LEU A 46 11.25 -4.27 -25.95
N PRO A 47 11.77 -4.31 -27.19
CA PRO A 47 11.09 -3.82 -28.38
C PRO A 47 10.04 -4.83 -28.89
N ILE A 48 9.16 -5.28 -27.99
CA ILE A 48 8.11 -6.28 -28.24
C ILE A 48 6.76 -5.66 -28.63
N GLY A 49 6.70 -4.32 -28.76
CA GLY A 49 5.49 -3.60 -29.16
C GLY A 49 4.38 -3.64 -28.12
N LEU A 50 4.75 -3.63 -26.83
CA LEU A 50 3.78 -3.51 -25.74
C LEU A 50 3.12 -2.12 -25.73
N PRO A 51 1.88 -2.01 -25.22
CA PRO A 51 1.26 -0.72 -24.96
C PRO A 51 2.05 0.09 -23.92
N ASP A 52 1.89 1.41 -23.94
CA ASP A 52 2.56 2.30 -23.00
C ASP A 52 2.11 1.98 -21.55
N PRO A 53 3.03 1.74 -20.59
CA PRO A 53 2.65 1.47 -19.20
C PRO A 53 2.18 2.72 -18.43
N ASP A 54 2.10 3.89 -19.06
CA ASP A 54 1.68 5.14 -18.41
C ASP A 54 0.24 5.04 -17.81
N PRO A 55 0.09 5.12 -16.47
CA PRO A 55 -1.21 5.12 -15.82
C PRO A 55 -2.10 6.30 -16.23
N LEU A 56 -1.51 7.43 -16.64
CA LEU A 56 -2.24 8.61 -17.10
C LEU A 56 -2.80 8.42 -18.51
N ALA A 57 -2.13 7.63 -19.35
CA ALA A 57 -2.62 7.25 -20.68
C ALA A 57 -3.73 6.19 -20.59
N HIS A 58 -3.70 5.34 -19.56
CA HIS A 58 -4.64 4.24 -19.36
C HIS A 58 -5.30 4.24 -17.96
N PRO A 59 -6.07 5.29 -17.60
CA PRO A 59 -6.58 5.49 -16.24
C PRO A 59 -7.57 4.41 -15.78
N GLU A 60 -8.43 3.89 -16.69
CA GLU A 60 -9.40 2.84 -16.35
C GLU A 60 -8.69 1.52 -15.96
N ILE A 61 -7.68 1.13 -16.73
CA ILE A 61 -6.89 -0.08 -16.45
C ILE A 61 -6.11 0.10 -15.14
N ALA A 62 -5.46 1.25 -14.97
CA ALA A 62 -4.73 1.56 -13.74
C ALA A 62 -5.64 1.50 -12.51
N THR A 63 -6.84 2.07 -12.59
CA THR A 63 -7.83 2.09 -11.51
C THR A 63 -8.28 0.68 -11.14
N HIS A 64 -8.70 -0.13 -12.11
CA HIS A 64 -9.18 -1.49 -11.81
C HIS A 64 -8.06 -2.41 -11.32
N LEU A 65 -6.83 -2.25 -11.83
CA LEU A 65 -5.68 -3.01 -11.32
C LEU A 65 -5.34 -2.64 -9.88
N THR A 66 -5.33 -1.35 -9.54
CA THR A 66 -5.06 -0.91 -8.16
C THR A 66 -6.20 -1.27 -7.21
N GLU A 67 -7.46 -1.15 -7.64
CA GLU A 67 -8.64 -1.60 -6.87
C GLU A 67 -8.53 -3.09 -6.52
N ILE A 68 -8.26 -3.94 -7.51
CA ILE A 68 -8.08 -5.38 -7.27
C ILE A 68 -6.90 -5.61 -6.33
N GLY A 69 -5.78 -4.92 -6.53
CA GLY A 69 -4.59 -5.03 -5.67
C GLY A 69 -4.89 -4.70 -4.21
N VAL A 70 -5.54 -3.56 -3.96
CA VAL A 70 -5.93 -3.11 -2.61
C VAL A 70 -6.94 -4.07 -2.00
N LEU A 71 -7.96 -4.52 -2.75
CA LEU A 71 -8.94 -5.48 -2.25
C LEU A 71 -8.29 -6.80 -1.83
N VAL A 72 -7.37 -7.33 -2.65
CA VAL A 72 -6.64 -8.56 -2.33
C VAL A 72 -5.71 -8.38 -1.14
N ALA A 73 -5.00 -7.24 -1.04
CA ALA A 73 -4.12 -6.93 0.07
C ALA A 73 -4.90 -6.81 1.40
N LEU A 74 -5.98 -6.03 1.42
CA LEU A 74 -6.84 -5.84 2.59
C LEU A 74 -7.52 -7.15 3.00
N MET A 75 -8.04 -7.92 2.04
CA MET A 75 -8.63 -9.23 2.32
C MET A 75 -7.59 -10.20 2.86
N GLY A 76 -6.40 -10.25 2.26
CA GLY A 76 -5.30 -11.10 2.70
C GLY A 76 -4.82 -10.77 4.10
N ALA A 77 -4.74 -9.48 4.45
CA ALA A 77 -4.43 -9.06 5.80
C ALA A 77 -5.57 -9.38 6.78
N GLY A 78 -6.82 -9.14 6.40
CA GLY A 78 -8.00 -9.46 7.21
C GLY A 78 -8.11 -10.95 7.55
N LEU A 79 -7.80 -11.85 6.60
CA LEU A 79 -7.78 -13.29 6.81
C LEU A 79 -6.65 -13.76 7.74
N LYS A 80 -5.57 -12.99 7.90
CA LYS A 80 -4.45 -13.30 8.80
C LYS A 80 -4.70 -12.83 10.25
N ILE A 81 -5.75 -12.05 10.49
CA ILE A 81 -6.09 -11.55 11.82
C ILE A 81 -6.87 -12.64 12.57
N ASP A 82 -6.15 -13.42 13.39
CA ASP A 82 -6.73 -14.55 14.13
C ASP A 82 -7.15 -14.23 15.58
N ARG A 83 -7.11 -12.96 16.00
CA ARG A 83 -7.48 -12.56 17.38
C ARG A 83 -8.80 -11.80 17.45
N PRO A 84 -9.65 -12.07 18.47
CA PRO A 84 -10.85 -11.30 18.71
C PRO A 84 -10.51 -9.84 19.03
N LEU A 85 -11.28 -8.91 18.45
CA LEU A 85 -11.16 -7.47 18.68
C LEU A 85 -11.32 -7.17 20.17
N SER A 86 -10.27 -6.60 20.79
CA SER A 86 -10.38 -6.11 22.17
C SER A 86 -9.47 -4.92 22.40
N TRP A 87 -10.00 -3.87 23.02
CA TRP A 87 -9.31 -2.61 23.30
C TRP A 87 -7.96 -2.77 24.01
N ALA A 88 -7.85 -3.68 24.99
CA ALA A 88 -6.60 -3.90 25.73
C ALA A 88 -5.54 -4.65 24.90
N ARG A 89 -5.93 -5.73 24.20
CA ARG A 89 -5.02 -6.54 23.37
C ARG A 89 -4.65 -5.91 22.03
N TRP A 90 -5.35 -4.85 21.63
CA TRP A 90 -5.07 -4.10 20.41
C TRP A 90 -4.47 -2.72 20.72
N SER A 91 -4.05 -2.48 21.97
CA SER A 91 -3.58 -1.16 22.38
C SER A 91 -2.35 -0.70 21.58
N SER A 92 -1.46 -1.63 21.23
CA SER A 92 -0.30 -1.37 20.35
C SER A 92 -0.76 -0.96 18.94
N THR A 93 -1.61 -1.76 18.31
CA THR A 93 -2.17 -1.48 16.97
C THR A 93 -2.92 -0.16 16.92
N TRP A 94 -3.79 0.13 17.89
CA TRP A 94 -4.52 1.40 17.94
C TRP A 94 -3.59 2.60 18.15
N ARG A 95 -2.53 2.48 18.95
CA ARG A 95 -1.54 3.57 19.11
C ARG A 95 -0.75 3.82 17.83
N LEU A 96 -0.38 2.76 17.11
CA LEU A 96 0.32 2.89 15.83
C LEU A 96 -0.60 3.52 14.78
N LEU A 97 -1.83 3.04 14.65
CA LEU A 97 -2.78 3.51 13.65
C LEU A 97 -3.41 4.88 13.96
N ALA A 98 -3.82 5.15 15.20
CA ALA A 98 -4.54 6.38 15.54
C ALA A 98 -3.61 7.53 15.97
N ILE A 99 -2.35 7.25 16.31
CA ILE A 99 -1.38 8.27 16.74
C ILE A 99 -0.20 8.31 15.80
N ALA A 100 0.55 7.22 15.66
CA ALA A 100 1.80 7.24 14.89
C ALA A 100 1.56 7.55 13.42
N MET A 101 0.60 6.88 12.78
CA MET A 101 0.27 7.10 11.37
C MET A 101 -0.17 8.55 11.07
N PRO A 102 -1.15 9.17 11.78
CA PRO A 102 -1.48 10.57 11.58
C PRO A 102 -0.30 11.53 11.84
N LEU A 103 0.54 11.26 12.85
CA LEU A 103 1.75 12.04 13.08
C LEU A 103 2.72 11.94 11.90
N CYS A 104 2.89 10.75 11.32
CA CYS A 104 3.68 10.55 10.11
C CYS A 104 3.10 11.29 8.91
N ILE A 105 1.79 11.22 8.68
CA ILE A 105 1.10 11.96 7.61
C ILE A 105 1.36 13.46 7.76
N VAL A 106 1.16 14.00 8.97
CA VAL A 106 1.37 15.43 9.24
C VAL A 106 2.85 15.80 9.06
N ALA A 107 3.78 14.99 9.57
CA ALA A 107 5.21 15.25 9.42
C ALA A 107 5.62 15.29 7.95
N VAL A 108 5.20 14.30 7.15
CA VAL A 108 5.49 14.25 5.70
C VAL A 108 4.79 15.40 4.97
N ALA A 109 3.56 15.76 5.32
CA ALA A 109 2.85 16.88 4.71
C ALA A 109 3.52 18.23 5.04
N VAL A 110 3.97 18.44 6.27
CA VAL A 110 4.72 19.65 6.65
C VAL A 110 6.05 19.72 5.91
N LEU A 111 6.79 18.60 5.80
CA LEU A 111 8.02 18.55 5.01
C LEU A 111 7.74 18.80 3.51
N GLY A 112 6.71 18.17 2.95
CA GLY A 112 6.30 18.36 1.57
C GLY A 112 5.94 19.82 1.27
N TRP A 113 5.20 20.46 2.16
CA TRP A 113 4.81 21.86 1.99
C TRP A 113 5.98 22.82 2.20
N TRP A 114 6.70 22.71 3.32
CA TRP A 114 7.69 23.69 3.72
C TRP A 114 9.06 23.48 3.04
N TRP A 115 9.48 22.24 2.88
CA TRP A 115 10.79 21.91 2.29
C TRP A 115 10.72 21.66 0.79
N ALA A 116 9.74 20.88 0.32
CA ALA A 116 9.59 20.57 -1.11
C ALA A 116 8.72 21.59 -1.87
N GLY A 117 8.11 22.56 -1.19
CA GLY A 117 7.32 23.64 -1.81
C GLY A 117 5.99 23.17 -2.42
N LEU A 118 5.47 22.01 -2.00
CA LEU A 118 4.20 21.48 -2.50
C LEU A 118 3.03 22.32 -2.00
N VAL A 119 1.96 22.41 -2.79
CA VAL A 119 0.71 22.99 -2.31
C VAL A 119 0.12 22.12 -1.19
N PRO A 120 -0.61 22.68 -0.22
CA PRO A 120 -1.08 21.94 0.95
C PRO A 120 -1.86 20.65 0.64
N ALA A 121 -2.68 20.66 -0.41
CA ALA A 121 -3.41 19.48 -0.85
C ALA A 121 -2.47 18.36 -1.34
N ALA A 122 -1.49 18.70 -2.19
CA ALA A 122 -0.51 17.74 -2.70
C ALA A 122 0.43 17.23 -1.58
N ALA A 123 0.77 18.10 -0.62
CA ALA A 123 1.58 17.73 0.54
C ALA A 123 0.83 16.74 1.45
N LEU A 124 -0.46 16.97 1.71
CA LEU A 124 -1.31 16.05 2.45
C LEU A 124 -1.47 14.71 1.71
N LEU A 125 -1.70 14.75 0.40
CA LEU A 125 -1.80 13.55 -0.43
C LEU A 125 -0.50 12.72 -0.37
N LEU A 126 0.66 13.38 -0.46
CA LEU A 126 1.95 12.73 -0.32
C LEU A 126 2.11 12.06 1.05
N GLY A 127 1.72 12.76 2.13
CA GLY A 127 1.73 12.19 3.48
C GLY A 127 0.81 10.98 3.61
N ALA A 128 -0.40 11.07 3.09
CA ALA A 128 -1.39 10.00 3.12
C ALA A 128 -0.97 8.77 2.29
N ALA A 129 -0.21 8.97 1.21
CA ALA A 129 0.31 7.88 0.38
C ALA A 129 1.59 7.23 0.93
N LEU A 130 2.40 7.95 1.71
CA LEU A 130 3.68 7.45 2.24
C LEU A 130 3.60 6.92 3.69
N ALA A 131 2.61 7.35 4.47
CA ALA A 131 2.46 6.89 5.85
C ALA A 131 1.99 5.43 6.01
N PRO A 132 1.13 4.87 5.13
CA PRO A 132 0.75 3.46 5.21
C PRO A 132 1.96 2.55 4.96
N THR A 133 2.08 1.50 5.75
CA THR A 133 3.17 0.52 5.72
C THR A 133 2.67 -0.79 5.08
N ASP A 134 3.34 -1.25 4.02
CA ASP A 134 2.85 -2.34 3.16
C ASP A 134 2.62 -3.68 3.91
N PRO A 135 1.37 -4.22 3.93
CA PRO A 135 1.04 -5.52 4.53
C PRO A 135 1.72 -6.72 3.87
N VAL A 136 2.03 -6.63 2.58
CA VAL A 136 2.59 -7.72 1.79
C VAL A 136 4.06 -7.89 2.12
N LEU A 137 4.82 -6.79 2.18
CA LEU A 137 6.22 -6.81 2.58
C LEU A 137 6.44 -7.19 4.05
N ALA A 138 5.55 -6.73 4.94
CA ALA A 138 5.63 -7.06 6.36
C ALA A 138 5.45 -8.58 6.62
N ALA A 139 4.76 -9.30 5.72
CA ALA A 139 4.61 -10.75 5.81
C ALA A 139 5.89 -11.53 5.43
N ASP A 140 6.72 -10.99 4.53
CA ASP A 140 7.95 -11.63 4.06
C ASP A 140 9.16 -11.39 4.98
N VAL A 141 9.13 -10.34 5.80
CA VAL A 141 10.20 -9.98 6.76
C VAL A 141 10.00 -10.65 8.14
N GLN A 142 9.03 -11.54 8.28
CA GLN A 142 8.92 -12.42 9.45
C GLN A 142 10.00 -13.53 9.39
N VAL A 143 11.25 -13.14 9.66
CA VAL A 143 12.37 -14.07 9.83
C VAL A 143 12.28 -14.69 11.24
N GLY A 144 12.44 -16.03 11.33
CA GLY A 144 12.51 -16.86 12.56
C GLY A 144 13.71 -16.50 13.47
N GLU A 145 13.99 -17.12 14.62
CA GLU A 145 13.86 -18.47 15.21
C GLU A 145 13.40 -18.35 16.70
N PRO A 146 12.86 -19.42 17.31
CA PRO A 146 12.17 -19.35 18.60
C PRO A 146 13.11 -18.95 19.73
N THR A 147 12.78 -17.87 20.43
CA THR A 147 13.34 -17.60 21.77
C THR A 147 12.21 -17.74 22.79
N ASP A 148 12.54 -18.25 23.98
CA ASP A 148 11.67 -18.81 25.02
C ASP A 148 10.60 -17.88 25.66
N VAL A 149 10.02 -16.94 24.92
CA VAL A 149 9.00 -15.98 25.36
C VAL A 149 7.84 -15.95 24.34
N GLU A 150 7.14 -17.08 24.22
CA GLU A 150 6.02 -17.33 23.28
C GLU A 150 4.99 -16.18 23.20
N ASP A 151 4.69 -15.51 24.33
CA ASP A 151 3.68 -14.44 24.35
C ASP A 151 4.12 -13.12 23.71
N SER A 152 5.43 -12.83 23.67
CA SER A 152 5.93 -11.52 23.23
C SER A 152 6.18 -11.42 21.72
N GLU A 153 6.62 -12.51 21.09
CA GLU A 153 6.79 -12.61 19.64
C GLU A 153 5.43 -12.60 18.93
N ASP A 154 4.43 -13.25 19.53
CA ASP A 154 3.05 -13.25 19.04
C ASP A 154 2.42 -11.86 19.05
N GLU A 155 2.67 -11.05 20.09
CA GLU A 155 2.14 -9.69 20.17
C GLU A 155 2.76 -8.76 19.12
N VAL A 156 4.08 -8.84 18.89
CA VAL A 156 4.78 -8.01 17.89
C VAL A 156 4.34 -8.39 16.48
N ARG A 157 4.32 -9.69 16.16
CA ARG A 157 3.88 -10.19 14.85
C ARG A 157 2.42 -9.85 14.58
N PHE A 158 1.56 -10.02 15.58
CA PHE A 158 0.15 -9.66 15.50
C PHE A 158 -0.02 -8.15 15.28
N ALA A 159 0.68 -7.32 16.06
CA ALA A 159 0.61 -5.88 15.94
C ALA A 159 1.08 -5.40 14.57
N LEU A 160 2.21 -5.92 14.06
CA LEU A 160 2.73 -5.59 12.73
C LEU A 160 1.79 -6.03 11.60
N THR A 161 1.25 -7.26 11.68
CA THR A 161 0.32 -7.77 10.65
C THR A 161 -1.00 -7.00 10.67
N SER A 162 -1.50 -6.64 11.86
CA SER A 162 -2.75 -5.89 12.02
C SER A 162 -2.58 -4.43 11.65
N GLU A 163 -1.46 -3.79 12.02
CA GLU A 163 -1.13 -2.42 11.60
C GLU A 163 -1.03 -2.36 10.08
N ALA A 164 -0.24 -3.26 9.48
CA ALA A 164 -0.02 -3.26 8.04
C ALA A 164 -1.31 -3.60 7.27
N GLY A 165 -2.23 -4.37 7.85
CA GLY A 165 -3.53 -4.64 7.25
C GLY A 165 -4.56 -3.52 7.36
N LEU A 166 -4.55 -2.76 8.46
CA LEU A 166 -5.55 -1.72 8.72
C LEU A 166 -5.12 -0.33 8.23
N ASN A 167 -3.83 -0.07 8.08
CA ASN A 167 -3.32 1.25 7.73
C ASN A 167 -3.80 1.72 6.34
N ASP A 168 -3.87 0.85 5.34
CA ASP A 168 -4.30 1.17 3.99
C ASP A 168 -5.77 1.61 4.01
N GLY A 169 -6.60 0.91 4.81
CA GLY A 169 -7.99 1.30 5.06
C GLY A 169 -8.10 2.68 5.74
N LEU A 170 -7.25 2.94 6.73
CA LEU A 170 -7.23 4.21 7.46
C LEU A 170 -6.57 5.37 6.70
N ALA A 171 -5.87 5.08 5.59
CA ALA A 171 -5.26 6.08 4.74
C ALA A 171 -6.29 6.79 3.86
N PHE A 172 -7.34 6.07 3.42
CA PHE A 172 -8.36 6.56 2.50
C PHE A 172 -8.99 7.89 2.94
N PRO A 173 -9.42 8.07 4.19
CA PRO A 173 -9.95 9.36 4.63
C PRO A 173 -8.98 10.52 4.38
N PHE A 174 -7.69 10.34 4.64
CA PHE A 174 -6.70 11.40 4.41
C PHE A 174 -6.45 11.68 2.92
N VAL A 175 -6.50 10.63 2.08
CA VAL A 175 -6.46 10.77 0.62
C VAL A 175 -7.68 11.57 0.13
N TYR A 176 -8.89 11.25 0.60
CA TYR A 176 -10.11 11.98 0.25
C TYR A 176 -10.09 13.42 0.77
N ALA A 177 -9.57 13.66 1.98
CA ALA A 177 -9.37 15.02 2.48
C ALA A 177 -8.46 15.84 1.55
N ALA A 178 -7.36 15.25 1.09
CA ALA A 178 -6.44 15.91 0.17
C ALA A 178 -7.12 16.23 -1.18
N ILE A 179 -7.91 15.30 -1.71
CA ILE A 179 -8.70 15.52 -2.93
C ILE A 179 -9.72 16.64 -2.72
N ALA A 180 -10.46 16.63 -1.61
CA ALA A 180 -11.47 17.64 -1.31
C ALA A 180 -10.85 19.05 -1.16
N ILE A 181 -9.69 19.17 -0.51
CA ILE A 181 -8.94 20.43 -0.42
C ILE A 181 -8.48 20.88 -1.81
N ALA A 182 -8.06 19.95 -2.68
CA ALA A 182 -7.63 20.27 -4.04
C ALA A 182 -8.78 20.72 -4.95
N THR A 183 -9.98 20.15 -4.80
CA THR A 183 -11.14 20.46 -5.65
C THR A 183 -11.92 21.67 -5.18
N THR A 184 -11.90 21.98 -3.88
CA THR A 184 -12.75 23.01 -3.28
C THR A 184 -11.91 24.18 -2.79
N SER A 185 -11.37 24.10 -1.57
CA SER A 185 -10.57 25.15 -0.96
C SER A 185 -9.86 24.62 0.30
N LEU A 186 -8.89 25.39 0.81
CA LEU A 186 -8.30 25.10 2.12
C LEU A 186 -9.24 25.40 3.29
N ALA A 187 -10.34 26.13 3.08
CA ALA A 187 -11.22 26.55 4.16
C ALA A 187 -12.01 25.34 4.68
N PRO A 188 -11.90 24.97 5.97
CA PRO A 188 -12.57 23.79 6.51
C PRO A 188 -14.09 23.82 6.35
N GLY A 189 -14.69 25.01 6.29
CA GLY A 189 -16.14 25.16 6.11
C GLY A 189 -16.69 24.57 4.81
N ASP A 190 -15.86 24.42 3.78
CA ASP A 190 -16.32 24.02 2.45
C ASP A 190 -16.24 22.50 2.22
N TRP A 191 -15.44 21.77 3.01
CA TRP A 191 -15.19 20.33 2.79
C TRP A 191 -15.28 19.48 4.07
N LEU A 192 -14.94 20.00 5.25
CA LEU A 192 -14.77 19.21 6.47
C LEU A 192 -16.05 18.48 6.90
N GLY A 193 -17.21 19.11 6.73
CA GLY A 193 -18.50 18.53 7.11
C GLY A 193 -18.92 17.36 6.22
N HIS A 194 -18.62 17.45 4.91
CA HIS A 194 -18.85 16.34 3.98
C HIS A 194 -17.87 15.21 4.25
N TRP A 195 -16.59 15.55 4.39
CA TRP A 195 -15.52 14.61 4.66
C TRP A 195 -15.78 13.78 5.94
N LEU A 196 -16.10 14.43 7.07
CA LEU A 196 -16.43 13.72 8.32
C LEU A 196 -17.72 12.91 8.27
N GLY A 197 -18.67 13.26 7.38
CA GLY A 197 -19.98 12.64 7.33
C GLY A 197 -20.14 11.55 6.26
N VAL A 198 -19.26 11.52 5.27
CA VAL A 198 -19.37 10.65 4.09
C VAL A 198 -18.09 9.89 3.80
N ASP A 199 -16.92 10.51 3.97
CA ASP A 199 -15.62 9.96 3.54
C ASP A 199 -14.81 9.30 4.69
N VAL A 200 -15.31 9.37 5.93
CA VAL A 200 -14.74 8.78 7.17
C VAL A 200 -15.72 7.75 7.72
#